data_AF-A0A7L0DQX8-F1
#
_entry.id   AF-A0A7L0DQX8-F1
#
_cell.length_a   1.000
_cell.length_b   1.000
_cell.length_c   1.000
_cell.angle_alpha   90.00
_cell.angle_beta   90.00
_cell.angle_gamma   90.00
#
_symmetry.space_group_name_H-M   'P 1'
#
loop_
_entity.id
_entity.type
_entity.pdbx_description
1 polymer ?
#
loop_
_entity_poly.entity_id
_entity_poly.type
_entity_poly.pdbx_seq_one_letter_code
_entity_poly.pdbx_strand_id
1 'polypeptide(L)'
;RSAYCAASVASLTNLLSPTLFAGTAEWIARCQNWEGGIGGVPGMEAHGGYTFCGMAALVILGKEYLLDLQSLLRWVTGRQMSFEGGFQGRCNKLVDGCYSFWQAGLLPLLHRALHARGDTSLSMRGWMFDQAALQEYILLCCQCPAGGLLDKPGK
;
A
#
# COMPACT_ATOMS: atom_id res chain seq x y z
N ARG A 1 0.93 -11.62 -2.51
CA ARG A 1 0.83 -11.41 -3.98
C ARG A 1 -0.32 -12.20 -4.59
N SER A 2 -0.31 -13.54 -4.53
CA SER A 2 -1.36 -14.40 -5.12
C SER A 2 -2.79 -14.00 -4.74
N ALA A 3 -3.04 -13.72 -3.46
CA ALA A 3 -4.35 -13.28 -2.97
C ALA A 3 -4.87 -12.03 -3.71
N TYR A 4 -4.02 -11.02 -3.90
CA TYR A 4 -4.38 -9.81 -4.65
C TYR A 4 -4.64 -10.10 -6.12
N CYS A 5 -3.75 -10.85 -6.78
CA CYS A 5 -3.93 -11.20 -8.19
C CYS A 5 -5.25 -11.95 -8.40
N ALA A 6 -5.52 -12.97 -7.58
CA ALA A 6 -6.74 -13.76 -7.65
C ALA A 6 -7.99 -12.91 -7.36
N ALA A 7 -7.99 -12.14 -6.27
CA ALA A 7 -9.12 -11.29 -5.90
C ALA A 7 -9.39 -10.23 -6.97
N SER A 8 -8.35 -9.63 -7.53
CA SER A 8 -8.46 -8.60 -8.57
C SER A 8 -9.09 -9.14 -9.85
N VAL A 9 -8.61 -10.26 -10.39
CA VAL A 9 -9.20 -10.80 -11.62
C VAL A 9 -10.59 -11.36 -11.37
N ALA A 10 -10.80 -12.09 -10.26
CA ALA A 10 -12.10 -12.65 -9.93
C ALA A 10 -13.16 -11.56 -9.71
N SER A 11 -12.81 -10.43 -9.11
CA SER A 11 -13.74 -9.31 -8.92
C SER A 11 -14.09 -8.64 -10.24
N LEU A 12 -13.09 -8.38 -11.09
CA LEU A 12 -13.30 -7.69 -12.38
C LEU A 12 -14.15 -8.52 -13.34
N THR A 13 -13.97 -9.85 -13.35
CA THR A 13 -14.74 -10.75 -14.21
C THR A 13 -16.02 -11.28 -13.56
N ASN A 14 -16.42 -10.73 -12.40
CA ASN A 14 -17.60 -11.14 -11.64
C ASN A 14 -17.66 -12.65 -11.32
N LEU A 15 -16.52 -13.21 -10.93
CA LEU A 15 -16.34 -14.62 -10.51
C LEU A 15 -16.06 -14.76 -9.01
N LEU A 16 -16.32 -13.71 -8.22
CA LEU A 16 -16.21 -13.78 -6.77
C LEU A 16 -17.26 -14.75 -6.21
N SER A 17 -16.79 -15.76 -5.49
CA SER A 17 -17.65 -16.66 -4.73
C SER A 17 -17.20 -16.76 -3.26
N PRO A 18 -18.12 -17.00 -2.30
CA PRO A 18 -17.75 -17.13 -0.89
C PRO A 18 -16.76 -18.27 -0.62
N THR A 19 -16.82 -19.36 -1.40
CA THR A 19 -15.96 -20.53 -1.22
C THR A 19 -14.55 -20.30 -1.79
N LEU A 20 -14.42 -19.52 -2.87
CA LEU A 20 -13.13 -19.28 -3.54
C LEU A 20 -12.12 -18.58 -2.61
N PHE A 21 -12.59 -17.67 -1.76
CA PHE A 21 -11.74 -16.87 -0.86
C PHE A 21 -11.91 -17.22 0.62
N ALA A 22 -12.53 -18.36 0.93
CA ALA A 22 -12.68 -18.84 2.32
C ALA A 22 -11.29 -18.95 2.99
N GLY A 23 -11.13 -18.34 4.17
CA GLY A 23 -9.87 -18.33 4.91
C GLY A 23 -8.78 -17.39 4.37
N THR A 24 -9.01 -16.75 3.22
CA THR A 24 -7.99 -15.89 2.59
C THR A 24 -7.78 -14.61 3.39
N ALA A 25 -8.86 -14.01 3.90
CA ALA A 25 -8.78 -12.75 4.63
C ALA A 25 -8.02 -12.92 5.96
N GLU A 26 -8.27 -14.02 6.66
CA GLU A 26 -7.59 -14.42 7.89
C GLU A 26 -6.11 -14.71 7.62
N TRP A 27 -5.79 -15.37 6.50
CA TRP A 27 -4.40 -15.61 6.11
C TRP A 27 -3.65 -14.29 5.86
N ILE A 28 -4.26 -13.32 5.17
CA ILE A 28 -3.68 -11.99 4.95
C ILE A 28 -3.50 -11.26 6.27
N ALA A 29 -4.48 -11.32 7.18
CA ALA A 29 -4.39 -10.66 8.49
C ALA A 29 -3.17 -11.13 9.30
N ARG A 30 -2.85 -12.44 9.28
CA ARG A 30 -1.63 -12.98 9.90
C ARG A 30 -0.33 -12.50 9.27
N CYS A 31 -0.38 -11.89 8.08
CA CYS A 31 0.80 -11.32 7.44
C CYS A 31 1.09 -9.90 7.93
N GLN A 32 0.15 -9.23 8.62
CA GLN A 32 0.45 -7.99 9.33
C GLN A 32 1.36 -8.30 10.53
N ASN A 33 2.43 -7.54 10.69
CA ASN A 33 3.43 -7.79 11.73
C ASN A 33 3.52 -6.62 12.73
N TRP A 34 4.47 -6.72 13.66
CA TRP A 34 4.71 -5.74 14.73
C TRP A 34 5.04 -4.32 14.23
N GLU A 35 5.48 -4.18 12.98
CA GLU A 35 5.76 -2.87 12.38
C GLU A 35 4.47 -2.14 11.98
N GLY A 36 3.36 -2.87 11.81
CA GLY A 36 2.07 -2.37 11.34
C GLY A 36 1.81 -2.62 9.85
N GLY A 37 2.86 -2.80 9.03
CA GLY A 37 2.70 -3.20 7.63
C GLY A 37 2.54 -4.71 7.44
N ILE A 38 2.46 -5.16 6.19
CA ILE A 38 2.20 -6.57 5.84
C ILE A 38 3.43 -7.17 5.14
N GLY A 39 3.84 -8.35 5.60
CA GLY A 39 4.89 -9.16 5.00
C GLY A 39 4.38 -10.05 3.85
N GLY A 40 5.30 -10.70 3.15
CA GLY A 40 4.95 -11.60 2.04
C GLY A 40 4.20 -12.86 2.48
N VAL A 41 4.47 -13.31 3.70
CA VAL A 41 3.87 -14.44 4.42
C VAL A 41 3.90 -14.12 5.94
N PRO A 42 3.17 -14.86 6.80
CA PRO A 42 3.19 -14.62 8.24
C PRO A 42 4.61 -14.66 8.83
N GLY A 43 4.92 -13.69 9.69
CA GLY A 43 6.22 -13.56 10.37
C GLY A 43 7.30 -12.81 9.59
N MET A 44 7.05 -12.40 8.34
CA MET A 44 8.03 -11.65 7.54
C MET A 44 7.98 -10.14 7.80
N GLU A 45 9.08 -9.47 7.47
CA GLU A 45 9.23 -8.01 7.48
C GLU A 45 8.15 -7.33 6.59
N ALA A 46 7.64 -6.21 7.06
CA ALA A 46 6.65 -5.41 6.37
C ALA A 46 7.24 -4.74 5.13
N HIS A 47 6.56 -4.82 3.98
CA HIS A 47 7.09 -4.32 2.72
C HIS A 47 6.00 -3.76 1.81
N GLY A 48 6.22 -2.58 1.22
CA GLY A 48 5.21 -1.82 0.50
C GLY A 48 4.41 -2.62 -0.53
N GLY A 49 5.10 -3.36 -1.40
CA GLY A 49 4.42 -4.21 -2.40
C GLY A 49 3.54 -5.31 -1.81
N TYR A 50 3.92 -5.91 -0.67
CA TYR A 50 3.11 -6.93 -0.01
C TYR A 50 1.98 -6.29 0.80
N THR A 51 2.25 -5.15 1.44
CA THR A 51 1.24 -4.31 2.10
C THR A 51 0.15 -3.88 1.13
N PHE A 52 0.49 -3.37 -0.04
CA PHE A 52 -0.49 -3.03 -1.08
C PHE A 52 -1.31 -4.26 -1.49
N CYS A 53 -0.66 -5.38 -1.80
CA CYS A 53 -1.36 -6.60 -2.16
C CYS A 53 -2.34 -7.04 -1.06
N GLY A 54 -1.90 -7.06 0.20
CA GLY A 54 -2.73 -7.49 1.33
C GLY A 54 -3.91 -6.56 1.55
N MET A 55 -3.67 -5.25 1.63
CA MET A 55 -4.71 -4.26 1.85
C MET A 55 -5.70 -4.23 0.67
N ALA A 56 -5.23 -4.16 -0.58
CA ALA A 56 -6.10 -4.13 -1.76
C ALA A 56 -6.94 -5.41 -1.89
N ALA A 57 -6.38 -6.58 -1.59
CA ALA A 57 -7.14 -7.83 -1.56
C ALA A 57 -8.26 -7.78 -0.50
N LEU A 58 -7.97 -7.31 0.71
CA LEU A 58 -8.99 -7.17 1.76
C LEU A 58 -10.06 -6.13 1.42
N VAL A 59 -9.68 -5.06 0.73
CA VAL A 59 -10.61 -4.04 0.21
C VAL A 59 -11.59 -4.61 -0.82
N ILE A 60 -11.11 -5.49 -1.70
CA ILE A 60 -11.95 -6.22 -2.66
C ILE A 60 -12.90 -7.18 -1.94
N LEU A 61 -12.41 -7.85 -0.89
CA LEU A 61 -13.19 -8.83 -0.12
C LEU A 61 -14.12 -8.19 0.93
N GLY A 62 -14.04 -6.87 1.16
CA GLY A 62 -14.79 -6.17 2.21
C GLY A 62 -14.39 -6.62 3.62
N LYS A 63 -13.11 -6.93 3.83
CA LYS A 63 -12.54 -7.50 5.06
C LYS A 63 -11.40 -6.65 5.65
N GLU A 64 -11.36 -5.36 5.33
CA GLU A 64 -10.35 -4.41 5.83
C GLU A 64 -10.35 -4.32 7.36
N TYR A 65 -11.46 -4.65 8.01
CA TYR A 65 -11.61 -4.64 9.46
C TYR A 65 -10.76 -5.66 10.20
N LEU A 66 -10.21 -6.66 9.50
CA LEU A 66 -9.33 -7.67 10.10
C LEU A 66 -7.90 -7.17 10.33
N LEU A 67 -7.52 -6.04 9.73
CA LEU A 67 -6.22 -5.40 9.99
C LEU A 67 -6.34 -4.34 11.08
N ASP A 68 -5.25 -4.15 11.81
CA ASP A 68 -5.03 -2.95 12.58
C ASP A 68 -4.67 -1.79 11.63
N LEU A 69 -5.69 -1.00 11.26
CA LEU A 69 -5.53 0.12 10.34
C LEU A 69 -4.71 1.27 10.92
N GLN A 70 -4.65 1.41 12.25
CA GLN A 70 -3.93 2.50 12.89
C GLN A 70 -2.42 2.26 12.82
N SER A 71 -1.96 1.05 13.16
CA SER A 71 -0.54 0.69 13.01
C SER A 71 -0.14 0.66 11.54
N LEU A 72 -1.02 0.20 10.64
CA LEU A 72 -0.78 0.23 9.20
C LEU A 72 -0.64 1.67 8.65
N LEU A 73 -1.52 2.58 9.04
CA LEU A 73 -1.44 4.00 8.66
C LEU A 73 -0.13 4.62 9.15
N ARG A 74 0.22 4.41 10.43
CA ARG A 74 1.50 4.88 10.99
C ARG A 74 2.69 4.29 10.25
N TRP A 75 2.64 3.01 9.89
CA TRP A 75 3.72 2.34 9.19
C TRP A 75 3.95 2.96 7.82
N VAL A 76 2.91 3.11 6.99
CA VAL A 76 3.05 3.59 5.61
C VAL A 76 3.45 5.06 5.54
N THR A 77 2.92 5.92 6.41
CA THR A 77 3.34 7.34 6.45
C THR A 77 4.80 7.50 6.85
N GLY A 78 5.30 6.62 7.73
CA GLY A 78 6.72 6.54 8.06
C GLY A 78 7.63 5.99 6.95
N ARG A 79 7.09 5.66 5.77
CA ARG A 79 7.87 5.21 4.60
C ARG A 79 8.14 6.32 3.59
N GLN A 80 7.52 7.49 3.73
CA GLN A 80 7.88 8.63 2.90
C GLN A 80 9.18 9.24 3.43
N MET A 81 10.14 9.43 2.53
CA MET A 81 11.47 9.94 2.87
C MET A 81 11.40 11.45 3.07
N SER A 82 11.82 11.94 4.23
CA SER A 82 11.72 13.36 4.58
C SER A 82 12.61 14.28 3.74
N PHE A 83 13.68 13.75 3.14
CA PHE A 83 14.58 14.50 2.27
C PHE A 83 14.25 14.27 0.79
N GLU A 84 14.20 13.02 0.35
CA GLU A 84 14.00 12.71 -1.07
C GLU A 84 12.55 12.93 -1.55
N GLY A 85 11.55 12.94 -0.65
CA GLY A 85 10.12 13.09 -0.99
C GLY A 85 9.44 11.83 -1.52
N GLY A 86 10.21 10.92 -2.11
CA GLY A 86 9.78 9.58 -2.52
C GLY A 86 9.56 8.60 -1.37
N PHE A 87 9.26 7.34 -1.68
CA PHE A 87 9.02 6.31 -0.67
C PHE A 87 10.11 5.23 -0.68
N GLN A 88 10.41 4.68 0.50
CA GLN A 88 11.17 3.44 0.65
C GLN A 88 10.23 2.23 0.74
N GLY A 89 10.67 1.07 0.26
CA GLY A 89 9.87 -0.16 0.32
C GLY A 89 9.72 -0.77 1.72
N ARG A 90 10.71 -0.54 2.58
CA ARG A 90 10.82 -1.08 3.95
C ARG A 90 11.63 -0.12 4.82
N CYS A 91 11.50 -0.23 6.13
CA CYS A 91 12.25 0.60 7.08
C CYS A 91 13.77 0.47 6.85
N ASN A 92 14.51 1.58 6.97
CA ASN A 92 15.96 1.65 6.76
C ASN A 92 16.46 1.17 5.37
N LYS A 93 15.63 1.27 4.33
CA LYS A 93 16.03 1.03 2.93
C LYS A 93 16.02 2.32 2.13
N LEU A 94 16.64 2.30 0.96
CA LEU A 94 16.70 3.47 0.07
C LEU A 94 15.32 3.78 -0.52
N VAL A 95 15.15 5.03 -0.93
CA VAL A 95 14.05 5.49 -1.77
C VAL A 95 14.03 4.75 -3.11
N ASP A 96 12.84 4.52 -3.67
CA ASP A 96 12.67 3.95 -5.01
C ASP A 96 11.32 4.39 -5.63
N GLY A 97 11.38 4.88 -6.87
CA GLY A 97 10.28 5.43 -7.64
C GLY A 97 9.07 4.49 -7.77
N CYS A 98 9.26 3.17 -7.82
CA CYS A 98 8.12 2.25 -7.93
C CYS A 98 7.26 2.21 -6.67
N TYR A 99 7.82 2.52 -5.50
CA TYR A 99 7.06 2.62 -4.25
C TYR A 99 6.18 3.87 -4.18
N SER A 100 6.31 4.80 -5.12
CA SER A 100 5.33 5.88 -5.32
C SER A 100 3.92 5.33 -5.51
N PHE A 101 3.77 4.15 -6.13
CA PHE A 101 2.48 3.46 -6.19
C PHE A 101 2.27 2.52 -5.01
N TRP A 102 3.23 1.61 -4.76
CA TRP A 102 3.03 0.55 -3.77
C TRP A 102 2.84 1.06 -2.34
N GLN A 103 3.45 2.19 -1.98
CA GLN A 103 3.25 2.81 -0.66
C GLN A 103 2.15 3.86 -0.70
N ALA A 104 2.26 4.89 -1.54
CA ALA A 104 1.28 5.98 -1.54
C ALA A 104 -0.13 5.51 -1.93
N GLY A 105 -0.24 4.45 -2.76
CA GLY A 105 -1.52 3.82 -3.12
C GLY A 105 -2.26 3.17 -1.94
N LEU A 106 -1.60 2.93 -0.80
CA LEU A 106 -2.27 2.50 0.43
C LEU A 106 -3.11 3.60 1.05
N LEU A 107 -2.76 4.87 0.85
CA LEU A 107 -3.36 6.01 1.55
C LEU A 107 -4.80 6.25 1.08
N PRO A 108 -5.14 6.17 -0.22
CA PRO A 108 -6.53 6.13 -0.68
C PRO A 108 -7.32 4.91 -0.16
N LEU A 109 -6.69 3.72 -0.09
CA LEU A 109 -7.34 2.51 0.43
C LEU A 109 -7.67 2.64 1.92
N LEU A 110 -6.72 3.16 2.71
CA LEU A 110 -6.90 3.47 4.13
C LEU A 110 -7.96 4.56 4.31
N HIS A 111 -7.95 5.61 3.49
CA HIS A 111 -8.96 6.66 3.55
C HIS A 111 -10.37 6.09 3.33
N ARG A 112 -10.58 5.24 2.31
CA ARG A 112 -11.86 4.53 2.13
C ARG A 112 -12.23 3.71 3.37
N ALA A 113 -11.30 2.90 3.86
CA ALA A 113 -11.56 1.98 4.97
C ALA A 113 -11.90 2.70 6.28
N LEU A 114 -11.21 3.82 6.57
CA LEU A 114 -11.48 4.67 7.73
C LEU A 114 -12.79 5.45 7.57
N HIS A 115 -13.07 5.95 6.36
CA HIS A 115 -14.33 6.64 6.05
C HIS A 115 -15.53 5.69 6.23
N ALA A 116 -15.41 4.44 5.79
CA ALA A 116 -16.44 3.41 6.00
C ALA A 116 -16.71 3.09 7.47
N ARG A 117 -15.75 3.38 8.37
CA ARG A 117 -15.93 3.29 9.84
C ARG A 117 -16.48 4.58 10.47
N GLY A 118 -16.76 5.61 9.67
CA GLY A 118 -17.28 6.89 10.15
C GLY A 118 -16.22 7.80 10.78
N ASP A 119 -14.95 7.67 10.39
CA ASP A 119 -13.88 8.55 10.88
C ASP A 119 -14.08 9.99 10.36
N THR A 120 -14.45 10.89 11.27
CA THR A 120 -14.73 12.31 10.98
C THR A 120 -13.47 13.18 10.92
N SER A 121 -12.30 12.63 11.26
CA SER A 121 -11.02 13.35 11.23
C SER A 121 -10.35 13.36 9.85
N LEU A 122 -10.89 12.59 8.90
CA LEU A 122 -10.32 12.46 7.57
C LEU A 122 -10.39 13.78 6.77
N SER A 123 -9.29 14.09 6.09
CA SER A 123 -9.20 15.24 5.20
C SER A 123 -10.11 15.10 3.98
N MET A 124 -10.83 16.17 3.64
CA MET A 124 -11.66 16.24 2.43
C MET A 124 -10.87 16.69 1.18
N ARG A 125 -9.58 17.01 1.33
CA ARG A 125 -8.80 17.69 0.27
C ARG A 125 -7.52 16.98 -0.14
N GLY A 126 -7.03 16.03 0.65
CA GLY A 126 -5.75 15.40 0.38
C GLY A 126 -5.55 14.10 1.13
N TRP A 127 -4.65 13.29 0.58
CA TRP A 127 -4.24 12.04 1.20
C TRP A 127 -3.27 12.28 2.36
N MET A 128 -3.15 11.30 3.26
CA MET A 128 -2.35 11.41 4.47
C MET A 128 -0.84 11.19 4.21
N PHE A 129 -0.30 11.84 3.17
CA PHE A 129 1.14 11.88 2.85
C PHE A 129 1.46 13.22 2.14
N ASP A 130 2.75 13.58 2.04
CA ASP A 130 3.14 14.79 1.32
C ASP A 130 3.04 14.59 -0.20
N GLN A 131 1.91 15.00 -0.76
CA GLN A 131 1.59 14.84 -2.18
C GLN A 131 2.47 15.71 -3.09
N ALA A 132 2.96 16.86 -2.60
CA ALA A 132 3.81 17.74 -3.39
C ALA A 132 5.23 17.15 -3.47
N ALA A 133 5.79 16.75 -2.33
CA ALA A 133 7.13 16.15 -2.27
C ALA A 133 7.22 14.86 -3.11
N LEU A 134 6.16 14.03 -3.14
CA LEU A 134 6.15 12.84 -3.99
C LEU A 134 6.17 13.21 -5.49
N GLN A 135 5.40 14.22 -5.89
CA GLN A 135 5.40 14.69 -7.29
C GLN A 135 6.76 15.28 -7.68
N GLU A 136 7.36 16.09 -6.81
CA GLU A 136 8.70 16.65 -7.00
C GLU A 136 9.73 15.53 -7.19
N TYR A 137 9.74 14.51 -6.34
CA TYR A 137 10.63 13.35 -6.47
C TYR A 137 10.47 12.64 -7.82
N ILE A 138 9.23 12.38 -8.24
CA ILE A 138 8.97 11.68 -9.50
C ILE A 138 9.42 12.53 -10.70
N LEU A 139 9.01 13.81 -10.74
CA LEU A 139 9.26 14.71 -11.86
C LEU A 139 10.74 15.09 -11.98
N LEU A 140 11.45 15.27 -10.87
CA LEU A 140 12.84 15.74 -10.88
C LEU A 140 13.84 14.58 -10.91
N CYS A 141 13.53 13.42 -10.31
CA CYS A 141 14.52 12.36 -10.08
C CYS A 141 14.22 11.06 -10.82
N CYS A 142 12.98 10.80 -11.26
CA CYS A 142 12.55 9.49 -11.75
C CYS A 142 12.25 9.46 -13.25
N GLN A 143 12.68 10.45 -14.03
CA GLN A 143 12.45 10.50 -15.48
C GLN A 143 13.73 10.17 -16.27
N CYS A 144 13.63 9.27 -17.24
CA CYS A 144 14.71 9.03 -18.19
C CYS A 144 14.66 10.09 -19.31
N PRO A 145 15.79 10.76 -19.64
CA PRO A 145 15.81 11.74 -20.74
C PRO A 145 15.41 11.16 -22.10
N ALA A 146 15.57 9.84 -22.30
CA ALA A 146 15.19 9.14 -23.53
C ALA A 146 13.72 8.63 -23.53
N GLY A 147 12.97 8.91 -22.47
CA GLY A 147 11.60 8.42 -22.28
C GLY A 147 11.51 7.25 -21.31
N GLY A 148 10.40 7.18 -20.58
CA GLY A 148 10.18 6.23 -19.48
C GLY A 148 10.54 6.79 -18.11
N LEU A 149 10.17 6.05 -17.07
CA LEU A 149 10.49 6.37 -15.68
C LEU A 149 11.41 5.31 -15.08
N LEU A 150 12.08 5.65 -13.99
CA LEU A 150 13.14 4.85 -13.37
C LEU A 150 13.04 4.82 -11.84
N ASP A 151 13.84 3.96 -11.21
CA ASP A 151 13.90 3.79 -9.76
C ASP A 151 14.41 5.07 -9.06
N LYS A 152 15.63 5.50 -9.38
CA LYS A 152 16.30 6.67 -8.82
C LYS A 152 17.43 7.11 -9.77
N PRO A 153 17.97 8.34 -9.67
CA PRO A 153 19.06 8.79 -10.53
C PRO A 153 20.23 7.79 -10.56
N GLY A 154 20.70 7.46 -11.78
CA GLY A 154 21.75 6.47 -12.00
C GLY A 154 21.26 5.02 -12.18
N LYS A 155 19.95 4.80 -12.33
CA LYS A 155 19.34 3.53 -12.75
C LYS A 155 18.80 3.58 -14.16
#